data_AF-B0G1X2-F1
#
_entry.id   AF-B0G1X2-F1
#
_cell.length_a   1.000
_cell.length_b   1.000
_cell.length_c   1.000
_cell.angle_alpha   90.00
_cell.angle_beta   90.00
_cell.angle_gamma   90.00
#
_symmetry.space_group_name_H-M   'P 1'
#
loop_
_entity.id
_entity.type
_entity.pdbx_description
1 polymer ?
#
loop_
_entity_poly.entity_id
_entity_poly.type
_entity_poly.pdbx_seq_one_letter_code
_entity_poly.pdbx_strand_id
1 'polypeptide(L)'
;MTDKKEKSMIQYFLLFMFSFEILFIFLGILYNQVFHLKKFSEGYILMLLPTMSTLFAKQRASSQNESNKFFKFYKICFAGMTIYTVISVVIPSSAVISQILMIAESLCSIYFLQSIGENTLANIGLSYNVSFKEVLKYALLYIAIFILMVRVEFVCDYLKTGDVAQLKVPLADVKQLVGFVPLFIFTFIVFLGEEYGWGYFMFPLLEKEYGVYKAIFFLGTIEVLFHLPIDYMITKLPITFFIGRSVMLISHTIFMCWIYKRTSTIWIAVVIHFLNNNLLGLWKLTENSFTFSTPLAVICYVVIFGSFIFSKTLKNQRKPVAKEFSVL
;
A
#
# COMPACT_ATOMS: atom_id res chain seq x y z
N MET A 1 -10.06 20.55 22.35
CA MET A 1 -8.73 19.95 22.66
C MET A 1 -8.40 18.76 21.76
N THR A 2 -9.38 17.94 21.35
CA THR A 2 -9.21 16.78 20.45
C THR A 2 -8.78 17.15 19.02
N ASP A 3 -9.39 18.19 18.45
CA ASP A 3 -9.11 18.68 17.08
C ASP A 3 -7.63 19.09 16.86
N LYS A 4 -7.04 19.77 17.85
CA LYS A 4 -5.62 20.16 17.82
C LYS A 4 -4.68 18.95 17.84
N LYS A 5 -5.05 17.88 18.54
CA LYS A 5 -4.26 16.65 18.67
C LYS A 5 -4.25 15.85 17.36
N GLU A 6 -5.39 15.77 16.69
CA GLU A 6 -5.54 15.07 15.40
C GLU A 6 -4.76 15.75 14.28
N LYS A 7 -4.87 17.08 14.18
CA LYS A 7 -4.04 17.89 13.27
C LYS A 7 -2.54 17.68 13.49
N SER A 8 -2.09 17.69 14.75
CA SER A 8 -0.69 17.42 15.08
C SER A 8 -0.28 15.99 14.72
N MET A 9 -1.14 14.98 14.89
CA MET A 9 -0.84 13.60 14.45
C MET A 9 -0.63 13.52 12.94
N ILE A 10 -1.52 14.14 12.14
CA ILE A 10 -1.37 14.19 10.68
C ILE A 10 -0.05 14.86 10.31
N GLN A 11 0.26 16.01 10.92
CA GLN A 11 1.51 16.74 10.66
C GLN A 11 2.76 15.92 10.99
N TYR A 12 2.81 15.28 12.15
CA TYR A 12 3.97 14.47 12.53
C TYR A 12 4.14 13.22 11.68
N PHE A 13 3.03 12.60 11.25
CA PHE A 13 3.08 11.48 10.31
C PHE A 13 3.73 11.93 9.00
N LEU A 14 3.20 12.99 8.39
CA LEU A 14 3.71 13.50 7.10
C LEU A 14 5.16 13.96 7.21
N LEU A 15 5.51 14.63 8.32
CA LEU A 15 6.89 15.06 8.58
C LEU A 15 7.84 13.87 8.61
N PHE A 16 7.53 12.81 9.36
CA PHE A 16 8.40 11.65 9.46
C PHE A 16 8.53 10.92 8.12
N MET A 17 7.39 10.67 7.47
CA MET A 17 7.32 9.95 6.20
C MET A 17 8.13 10.66 5.10
N PHE A 18 7.83 11.93 4.81
CA PHE A 18 8.50 12.65 3.74
C PHE A 18 9.96 12.98 4.06
N SER A 19 10.32 13.15 5.34
CA SER A 19 11.75 13.27 5.71
C SER A 19 12.52 12.01 5.37
N PHE A 20 11.93 10.84 5.62
CA PHE A 20 12.55 9.55 5.33
C PHE A 20 12.58 9.24 3.83
N GLU A 21 11.52 9.58 3.08
CA GLU A 21 11.51 9.48 1.62
C GLU A 21 12.61 10.34 0.97
N ILE A 22 12.77 11.59 1.42
CA ILE A 22 13.85 12.46 0.93
C ILE A 22 15.21 11.81 1.18
N LEU A 23 15.44 11.28 2.38
CA LEU A 23 16.67 10.54 2.69
C LEU A 23 16.85 9.34 1.75
N PHE A 24 15.79 8.57 1.50
CA PHE A 24 15.84 7.40 0.62
C PHE A 24 16.13 7.76 -0.84
N ILE A 25 15.59 8.88 -1.34
CA ILE A 25 15.93 9.44 -2.66
C ILE A 25 17.43 9.74 -2.72
N PHE A 26 17.97 10.41 -1.71
CA PHE A 26 19.40 10.72 -1.67
C PHE A 26 20.26 9.44 -1.66
N LEU A 27 19.90 8.44 -0.87
CA LEU A 27 20.59 7.14 -0.85
C LEU A 27 20.51 6.42 -2.20
N GLY A 28 19.34 6.43 -2.85
CA GLY A 28 19.16 5.83 -4.17
C GLY A 28 19.95 6.53 -5.28
N ILE A 29 20.05 7.86 -5.25
CA ILE A 29 20.90 8.63 -6.18
C ILE A 29 22.37 8.31 -5.95
N LEU A 30 22.81 8.31 -4.69
CA LEU A 30 24.18 7.98 -4.32
C LEU A 30 24.56 6.56 -4.73
N TYR A 31 23.69 5.59 -4.46
CA TYR A 31 23.85 4.19 -4.89
C TYR A 31 24.05 4.07 -6.41
N ASN A 32 23.20 4.75 -7.19
CA ASN A 32 23.31 4.75 -8.66
C ASN A 32 24.64 5.37 -9.14
N GLN A 33 25.14 6.40 -8.46
CA GLN A 33 26.44 7.01 -8.79
C GLN A 33 27.61 6.09 -8.46
N VAL A 34 27.55 5.37 -7.34
CA VAL A 34 28.64 4.50 -6.86
C VAL A 34 28.73 3.20 -7.67
N PHE A 35 27.60 2.54 -7.95
CA PHE A 35 27.61 1.20 -8.54
C PHE A 35 27.22 1.14 -10.02
N HIS A 36 26.79 2.26 -10.63
CA HIS A 36 26.27 2.30 -12.00
C HIS A 36 25.14 1.27 -12.26
N LEU A 37 24.50 0.77 -11.20
CA LEU A 37 23.47 -0.25 -11.27
C LEU A 37 22.13 0.38 -11.69
N LYS A 38 21.31 -0.38 -12.42
CA LYS A 38 20.05 0.10 -12.99
C LYS A 38 18.82 -0.09 -12.07
N LYS A 39 18.96 -0.65 -10.87
CA LYS A 39 17.80 -0.85 -9.98
C LYS A 39 18.19 -0.91 -8.50
N PHE A 40 17.83 0.14 -7.75
CA PHE A 40 17.88 0.15 -6.30
C PHE A 40 16.73 -0.73 -5.78
N SER A 41 17.04 -1.93 -5.29
CA SER A 41 16.06 -3.01 -5.07
C SER A 41 15.37 -2.97 -3.70
N GLU A 42 15.11 -1.78 -3.16
CA GLU A 42 14.85 -1.60 -1.72
C GLU A 42 13.48 -1.04 -1.38
N GLY A 43 12.50 -1.14 -2.28
CA GLY A 43 11.15 -0.61 -2.06
C GLY A 43 10.46 -1.15 -0.81
N TYR A 44 10.85 -2.33 -0.29
CA TYR A 44 10.24 -2.92 0.91
C TYR A 44 10.36 -2.04 2.17
N ILE A 45 11.42 -1.23 2.32
CA ILE A 45 11.52 -0.32 3.46
C ILE A 45 10.47 0.79 3.39
N LEU A 46 10.15 1.27 2.18
CA LEU A 46 9.10 2.26 1.96
C LEU A 46 7.76 1.67 2.40
N MET A 47 7.52 0.39 2.12
CA MET A 47 6.29 -0.28 2.53
C MET A 47 6.14 -0.40 4.07
N LEU A 48 7.23 -0.34 4.85
CA LEU A 48 7.17 -0.32 6.31
C LEU A 48 7.01 1.11 6.90
N LEU A 49 7.26 2.13 6.08
CA LEU A 49 7.33 3.54 6.50
C LEU A 49 5.99 4.11 7.01
N PRO A 50 4.81 3.80 6.44
CA PRO A 50 3.54 4.35 6.94
C PRO A 50 3.22 3.93 8.39
N THR A 51 3.48 2.68 8.76
CA THR A 51 3.32 2.22 10.16
C THR A 51 4.33 2.88 11.09
N MET A 52 5.57 3.10 10.64
CA MET A 52 6.57 3.81 11.43
C MET A 52 6.23 5.29 11.62
N SER A 53 5.66 5.92 10.60
CA SER A 53 5.12 7.28 10.65
C SER A 53 3.96 7.38 11.64
N THR A 54 3.12 6.35 11.71
CA THR A 54 2.06 6.21 12.72
C THR A 54 2.64 6.19 14.14
N LEU A 55 3.65 5.35 14.38
CA LEU A 55 4.30 5.26 15.69
C LEU A 55 4.89 6.61 16.11
N PHE A 56 5.63 7.27 15.21
CA PHE A 56 6.23 8.57 15.46
C PHE A 56 5.17 9.63 15.78
N ALA A 57 4.12 9.71 14.97
CA ALA A 57 3.03 10.65 15.15
C ALA A 57 2.34 10.49 16.51
N LYS A 58 2.05 9.24 16.91
CA LYS A 58 1.43 8.95 18.19
C LYS A 58 2.32 9.32 19.37
N GLN A 59 3.61 8.95 19.33
CA GLN A 59 4.56 9.30 20.39
C GLN A 59 4.69 10.81 20.56
N ARG A 60 4.68 11.58 19.45
CA ARG A 60 4.90 13.02 19.50
C ARG A 60 3.65 13.83 19.83
N ALA A 61 2.49 13.45 19.28
CA ALA A 61 1.24 14.19 19.49
C ALA A 61 0.54 13.83 20.81
N SER A 62 0.75 12.64 21.35
CA SER A 62 -0.02 12.15 22.51
C SER A 62 0.80 11.89 23.77
N SER A 63 2.14 11.98 23.70
CA SER A 63 3.06 11.55 24.77
C SER A 63 2.80 10.12 25.27
N GLN A 64 1.97 9.34 24.56
CA GLN A 64 1.72 7.95 24.89
C GLN A 64 2.96 7.16 24.49
N ASN A 65 3.54 6.50 25.48
CA ASN A 65 4.55 5.48 25.23
C ASN A 65 3.81 4.25 24.70
N GLU A 66 3.51 4.21 23.39
CA GLU A 66 2.93 3.03 22.74
C GLU A 66 3.99 1.89 22.73
N SER A 67 4.10 1.24 23.88
CA SER A 67 4.97 0.12 24.21
C SER A 67 4.29 -1.21 23.87
N ASN A 68 3.31 -1.21 22.95
CA ASN A 68 2.69 -2.45 22.53
C ASN A 68 3.71 -3.29 21.71
N LYS A 69 3.58 -4.62 21.79
CA LYS A 69 4.54 -5.53 21.16
C LYS A 69 4.57 -5.36 19.63
N PHE A 70 3.46 -4.94 19.01
CA PHE A 70 3.35 -4.68 17.58
C PHE A 70 4.33 -3.59 17.11
N PHE A 71 4.29 -2.40 17.72
CA PHE A 71 5.19 -1.31 17.33
C PHE A 71 6.65 -1.58 17.72
N LYS A 72 6.90 -2.37 18.78
CA LYS A 72 8.26 -2.84 19.09
C LYS A 72 8.80 -3.72 17.96
N PHE A 73 7.99 -4.64 17.46
CA PHE A 73 8.38 -5.52 16.37
C PHE A 73 8.57 -4.76 15.05
N TYR A 74 7.62 -3.89 14.68
CA TYR A 74 7.75 -3.06 13.46
C TYR A 74 8.98 -2.16 13.47
N LYS A 75 9.38 -1.63 14.64
CA LYS A 75 10.66 -0.92 14.78
C LYS A 75 11.86 -1.80 14.45
N ILE A 76 11.86 -3.07 14.86
CA ILE A 76 12.95 -4.01 14.56
C ILE A 76 13.01 -4.27 13.06
N CYS A 77 11.88 -4.57 12.41
CA CYS A 77 11.82 -4.76 10.95
C CYS A 77 12.31 -3.52 10.20
N PHE A 78 11.76 -2.35 10.54
CA PHE A 78 12.16 -1.10 9.89
C PHE A 78 13.65 -0.79 10.10
N ALA A 79 14.18 -0.98 11.32
CA ALA A 79 15.60 -0.79 11.59
C ALA A 79 16.48 -1.78 10.80
N GLY A 80 16.10 -3.06 10.75
CA GLY A 80 16.80 -4.09 9.98
C GLY A 80 16.89 -3.74 8.49
N MET A 81 15.75 -3.38 7.90
CA MET A 81 15.69 -2.93 6.51
C MET A 81 16.46 -1.62 6.28
N THR A 82 16.39 -0.67 7.21
CA THR A 82 17.18 0.60 7.14
C THR A 82 18.68 0.32 7.15
N ILE A 83 19.15 -0.54 8.06
CA ILE A 83 20.57 -0.89 8.15
C ILE A 83 21.02 -1.56 6.85
N TYR A 84 20.23 -2.51 6.33
CA TYR A 84 20.51 -3.15 5.06
C TYR A 84 20.60 -2.13 3.92
N THR A 85 19.64 -1.21 3.83
CA THR A 85 19.60 -0.11 2.86
C THR A 85 20.83 0.80 2.93
N VAL A 86 21.27 1.16 4.13
CA VAL A 86 22.45 2.03 4.30
C VAL A 86 23.73 1.27 3.93
N ILE A 87 23.85 0.00 4.31
CA ILE A 87 25.01 -0.85 3.94
C ILE A 87 25.07 -1.03 2.42
N SER A 88 23.92 -1.09 1.75
CA SER A 88 23.87 -1.36 0.32
C SER A 88 24.49 -0.25 -0.53
N VAL A 89 24.57 0.97 0.00
CA VAL A 89 25.26 2.10 -0.65
C VAL A 89 26.78 1.90 -0.70
N VAL A 90 27.33 1.02 0.14
CA VAL A 90 28.77 0.69 0.18
C VAL A 90 29.06 -0.70 -0.38
N ILE A 91 28.09 -1.62 -0.31
CA ILE A 91 28.19 -2.99 -0.84
C ILE A 91 27.02 -3.23 -1.79
N PRO A 92 27.21 -3.67 -3.04
CA PRO A 92 26.11 -3.86 -3.99
C PRO A 92 24.92 -4.62 -3.38
N SER A 93 23.74 -3.98 -3.45
CA SER A 93 22.50 -4.59 -2.96
C SER A 93 22.22 -5.91 -3.69
N SER A 94 21.60 -6.85 -2.99
CA SER A 94 21.16 -8.13 -3.54
C SER A 94 19.68 -8.29 -3.28
N ALA A 95 18.89 -8.39 -4.34
CA ALA A 95 17.46 -8.65 -4.24
C ALA A 95 17.18 -9.91 -3.40
N VAL A 96 18.04 -10.93 -3.50
CA VAL A 96 17.94 -12.16 -2.71
C VAL A 96 18.06 -11.88 -1.21
N ILE A 97 19.01 -11.04 -0.78
CA ILE A 97 19.18 -10.69 0.64
C ILE A 97 17.95 -9.92 1.14
N SER A 98 17.48 -8.92 0.39
CA SER A 98 16.28 -8.16 0.77
C SER A 98 15.03 -9.04 0.88
N GLN A 99 14.90 -10.05 0.00
CA GLN A 99 13.83 -11.03 0.05
C GLN A 99 13.96 -11.96 1.26
N ILE A 100 15.16 -12.46 1.57
CA ILE A 100 15.40 -13.28 2.76
C ILE A 100 15.05 -12.50 4.03
N LEU A 101 15.43 -11.22 4.12
CA LEU A 101 15.08 -10.36 5.25
C LEU A 101 13.56 -10.20 5.37
N MET A 102 12.85 -9.86 4.28
CA MET A 102 11.39 -9.75 4.27
C MET A 102 10.70 -11.07 4.66
N ILE A 103 11.20 -12.21 4.20
CA ILE A 103 10.68 -13.54 4.56
C ILE A 103 10.88 -13.79 6.06
N ALA A 104 12.08 -13.55 6.57
CA ALA A 104 12.40 -13.73 7.98
C ALA A 104 11.54 -12.83 8.87
N GLU A 105 11.36 -11.56 8.49
CA GLU A 105 10.49 -10.62 9.18
C GLU A 105 9.03 -11.07 9.16
N SER A 106 8.52 -11.51 8.00
CA SER A 106 7.16 -12.03 7.88
C SER A 106 6.93 -13.27 8.75
N LEU A 107 7.85 -14.23 8.75
CA LEU A 107 7.73 -15.44 9.58
C LEU A 107 7.83 -15.13 11.08
N CYS A 108 8.78 -14.29 11.48
CA CYS A 108 8.90 -13.83 12.87
C CYS A 108 7.64 -13.08 13.32
N SER A 109 7.05 -12.28 12.43
CA SER A 109 5.87 -11.48 12.76
C SER A 109 4.65 -12.33 13.16
N ILE A 110 4.51 -13.55 12.61
CA ILE A 110 3.44 -14.48 12.99
C ILE A 110 3.54 -14.80 14.49
N TYR A 111 4.74 -15.14 14.97
CA TYR A 111 4.98 -15.40 16.40
C TYR A 111 4.71 -14.16 17.25
N PHE A 112 5.20 -12.99 16.83
CA PHE A 112 5.00 -11.74 17.57
C PHE A 112 3.53 -11.35 17.65
N LEU A 113 2.77 -11.46 16.55
CA LEU A 113 1.34 -11.15 16.51
C LEU A 113 0.53 -12.12 17.37
N GLN A 114 0.87 -13.42 17.38
CA GLN A 114 0.25 -14.41 18.27
C GLN A 114 0.55 -14.14 19.76
N SER A 115 1.67 -13.48 20.07
CA SER A 115 2.04 -13.11 21.44
C SER A 115 1.25 -11.92 22.00
N ILE A 116 0.42 -11.26 21.19
CA ILE A 116 -0.41 -10.12 21.55
C ILE A 116 -1.80 -10.63 21.97
N GLY A 117 -2.26 -10.25 23.16
CA GLY A 117 -3.60 -10.62 23.62
C GLY A 117 -4.70 -10.05 22.72
N GLU A 118 -5.81 -10.79 22.58
CA GLU A 118 -6.92 -10.48 21.65
C GLU A 118 -7.50 -9.08 21.84
N ASN A 119 -7.66 -8.64 23.10
CA ASN A 119 -8.13 -7.29 23.42
C ASN A 119 -7.20 -6.21 22.86
N THR A 120 -5.89 -6.42 22.95
CA THR A 120 -4.90 -5.48 22.41
C THR A 120 -4.94 -5.49 20.88
N LEU A 121 -5.05 -6.66 20.24
CA LEU A 121 -5.20 -6.78 18.79
C LEU A 121 -6.46 -6.05 18.29
N ALA A 122 -7.58 -6.18 19.00
CA ALA A 122 -8.82 -5.47 18.68
C ALA A 122 -8.66 -3.94 18.78
N ASN A 123 -8.00 -3.45 19.83
CA ASN A 123 -7.77 -2.02 20.04
C ASN A 123 -6.81 -1.39 19.02
N ILE A 124 -5.96 -2.20 18.38
CA ILE A 124 -5.06 -1.76 17.31
C ILE A 124 -5.54 -2.20 15.92
N GLY A 125 -6.78 -2.67 15.75
CA GLY A 125 -7.36 -2.98 14.44
C GLY A 125 -6.81 -4.23 13.75
N LEU A 126 -6.05 -5.04 14.47
CA LEU A 126 -5.45 -6.29 14.01
C LEU A 126 -6.24 -7.52 14.45
N SER A 127 -7.49 -7.33 14.89
CA SER A 127 -8.36 -8.43 15.28
C SER A 127 -8.53 -9.44 14.14
N TYR A 128 -8.47 -10.73 14.51
CA TYR A 128 -8.76 -11.85 13.62
C TYR A 128 -10.26 -12.17 13.51
N ASN A 129 -11.14 -11.31 14.02
CA ASN A 129 -12.60 -11.45 13.95
C ASN A 129 -13.15 -11.15 12.55
N VAL A 130 -12.54 -11.76 11.53
CA VAL A 130 -12.98 -11.73 10.14
C VAL A 130 -13.14 -13.16 9.66
N SER A 131 -14.30 -13.47 9.09
CA SER A 131 -14.52 -14.81 8.57
C SER A 131 -13.70 -15.03 7.29
N PHE A 132 -13.19 -16.24 7.10
CA PHE A 132 -12.52 -16.62 5.85
C PHE A 132 -13.40 -16.35 4.62
N LYS A 133 -14.73 -16.55 4.73
CA LYS A 133 -15.70 -16.24 3.66
C LYS A 133 -15.69 -14.77 3.28
N GLU A 134 -15.52 -13.87 4.25
CA GLU A 134 -15.45 -12.43 4.00
C GLU A 134 -14.14 -12.04 3.32
N VAL A 135 -13.00 -12.56 3.79
CA VAL A 135 -11.70 -12.35 3.12
C VAL A 135 -11.77 -12.86 1.68
N LEU A 136 -12.25 -14.07 1.47
CA LEU A 136 -12.38 -14.68 0.14
C LEU A 136 -13.30 -13.86 -0.78
N LYS A 137 -14.42 -13.35 -0.26
CA LYS A 137 -15.34 -12.51 -1.03
C LYS A 137 -14.65 -11.28 -1.61
N TYR A 138 -13.92 -10.51 -0.79
CA TYR A 138 -13.27 -9.29 -1.26
C TYR A 138 -12.00 -9.59 -2.08
N ALA A 139 -11.28 -10.67 -1.79
CA ALA A 139 -10.19 -11.15 -2.63
C ALA A 139 -10.68 -11.51 -4.04
N LEU A 140 -11.76 -12.30 -4.16
CA LEU A 140 -12.36 -12.66 -5.46
C LEU A 140 -12.94 -11.44 -6.18
N LEU A 141 -13.57 -10.51 -5.46
CA LEU A 141 -14.01 -9.24 -6.04
C LEU A 141 -12.83 -8.49 -6.65
N TYR A 142 -11.72 -8.36 -5.92
CA TYR A 142 -10.54 -7.66 -6.41
C TYR A 142 -9.92 -8.37 -7.61
N ILE A 143 -9.78 -9.71 -7.57
CA ILE A 143 -9.30 -10.50 -8.71
C ILE A 143 -10.19 -10.27 -9.94
N ALA A 144 -11.51 -10.27 -9.78
CA ALA A 144 -12.44 -10.01 -10.89
C ALA A 144 -12.29 -8.60 -11.47
N ILE A 145 -12.18 -7.58 -10.61
CA ILE A 145 -11.91 -6.19 -11.02
C ILE A 145 -10.57 -6.10 -11.75
N PHE A 146 -9.54 -6.77 -11.25
CA PHE A 146 -8.21 -6.79 -11.83
C PHE A 146 -8.20 -7.47 -13.20
N ILE A 147 -8.90 -8.60 -13.37
CA ILE A 147 -9.07 -9.24 -14.68
C ILE A 147 -9.74 -8.28 -15.66
N LEU A 148 -10.83 -7.62 -15.24
CA LEU A 148 -11.52 -6.62 -16.07
C LEU A 148 -10.56 -5.48 -16.48
N MET A 149 -9.80 -4.97 -15.52
CA MET A 149 -8.80 -3.93 -15.71
C MET A 149 -7.76 -4.33 -16.77
N VAL A 150 -7.16 -5.52 -16.66
CA VAL A 150 -6.22 -6.04 -17.67
C VAL A 150 -6.90 -6.14 -19.04
N ARG A 151 -8.11 -6.68 -19.11
CA ARG A 151 -8.82 -6.82 -20.40
C ARG A 151 -9.09 -5.47 -21.05
N VAL A 152 -9.47 -4.47 -20.27
CA VAL A 152 -9.75 -3.13 -20.78
C VAL A 152 -8.48 -2.46 -21.32
N GLU A 153 -7.33 -2.63 -20.67
CA GLU A 153 -6.04 -2.11 -21.17
C GLU A 153 -5.77 -2.61 -22.61
N PHE A 154 -5.84 -3.93 -22.82
CA PHE A 154 -5.58 -4.54 -24.13
C PHE A 154 -6.63 -4.16 -25.18
N VAL A 155 -7.89 -3.95 -24.78
CA VAL A 155 -8.93 -3.43 -25.69
C VAL A 155 -8.63 -1.97 -26.07
N CYS A 156 -8.19 -1.14 -25.13
CA CYS A 156 -7.82 0.25 -25.42
C CYS A 156 -6.61 0.33 -26.36
N ASP A 157 -5.61 -0.52 -26.16
CA ASP A 157 -4.48 -0.65 -27.09
C ASP A 157 -4.96 -1.06 -28.49
N TYR A 158 -5.86 -2.04 -28.59
CA TYR A 158 -6.43 -2.47 -29.87
C TYR A 158 -7.14 -1.31 -30.59
N LEU A 159 -7.96 -0.54 -29.86
CA LEU A 159 -8.67 0.61 -30.42
C LEU A 159 -7.71 1.70 -30.93
N LYS A 160 -6.52 1.82 -30.34
CA LYS A 160 -5.49 2.78 -30.77
C LYS A 160 -4.69 2.29 -31.96
N THR A 161 -4.33 1.00 -32.00
CA THR A 161 -3.39 0.47 -33.00
C THR A 161 -4.06 -0.22 -34.18
N GLY A 162 -5.29 -0.71 -33.99
CA GLY A 162 -5.98 -1.61 -34.94
C GLY A 162 -5.44 -3.04 -34.96
N ASP A 163 -4.45 -3.38 -34.13
CA ASP A 163 -3.81 -4.69 -34.14
C ASP A 163 -4.64 -5.74 -33.39
N VAL A 164 -5.33 -6.59 -34.16
CA VAL A 164 -6.16 -7.70 -33.63
C VAL A 164 -5.36 -8.66 -32.76
N ALA A 165 -4.03 -8.73 -32.88
CA ALA A 165 -3.20 -9.55 -32.00
C ALA A 165 -3.27 -9.10 -30.54
N GLN A 166 -3.55 -7.82 -30.26
CA GLN A 166 -3.70 -7.30 -28.90
C GLN A 166 -4.95 -7.84 -28.19
N LEU A 167 -5.98 -8.27 -28.94
CA LEU A 167 -7.15 -8.94 -28.36
C LEU A 167 -6.83 -10.36 -27.86
N LYS A 168 -5.71 -10.95 -28.30
CA LYS A 168 -5.19 -12.22 -27.78
C LYS A 168 -4.43 -11.98 -26.47
N VAL A 169 -5.10 -11.42 -25.47
CA VAL A 169 -4.53 -11.26 -24.12
C VAL A 169 -4.04 -12.62 -23.62
N PRO A 170 -2.83 -12.72 -23.06
CA PRO A 170 -2.35 -13.95 -22.45
C PRO A 170 -3.40 -14.51 -21.49
N LEU A 171 -3.63 -15.82 -21.54
CA LEU A 171 -4.45 -16.46 -20.52
C LEU A 171 -3.71 -16.36 -19.19
N ALA A 172 -4.44 -15.95 -18.15
CA ALA A 172 -3.90 -15.94 -16.80
C ALA A 172 -3.44 -17.37 -16.45
N ASP A 173 -2.20 -17.52 -15.99
CA ASP A 173 -1.71 -18.78 -15.48
C ASP A 173 -2.28 -19.04 -14.08
N VAL A 174 -3.55 -19.44 -14.03
CA VAL A 174 -4.30 -19.66 -12.79
C VAL A 174 -3.65 -20.71 -11.87
N LYS A 175 -2.76 -21.56 -12.39
CA LYS A 175 -1.99 -22.51 -11.57
C LYS A 175 -1.08 -21.80 -10.58
N GLN A 176 -0.59 -20.60 -10.91
CA GLN A 176 0.24 -19.81 -10.02
C GLN A 176 -0.50 -19.29 -8.79
N LEU A 177 -1.85 -19.23 -8.81
CA LEU A 177 -2.65 -18.86 -7.64
C LEU A 177 -2.42 -19.79 -6.44
N VAL A 178 -2.04 -21.05 -6.68
CA VAL A 178 -1.68 -21.98 -5.59
C VAL A 178 -0.47 -21.48 -4.80
N GLY A 179 0.48 -20.81 -5.48
CA GLY A 179 1.66 -20.20 -4.85
C GLY A 179 1.38 -18.91 -4.10
N PHE A 180 0.20 -18.29 -4.25
CA PHE A 180 -0.10 -17.00 -3.62
C PHE A 180 -0.28 -17.11 -2.11
N VAL A 181 -0.80 -18.24 -1.61
CA VAL A 181 -0.95 -18.45 -0.17
C VAL A 181 0.41 -18.50 0.56
N PRO A 182 1.38 -19.35 0.16
CA PRO A 182 2.70 -19.32 0.80
C PRO A 182 3.43 -18.00 0.54
N LEU A 183 3.30 -17.41 -0.65
CA LEU A 183 3.88 -16.10 -0.94
C LEU A 183 3.35 -15.00 -0.02
N PHE A 184 2.03 -14.99 0.26
CA PHE A 184 1.43 -14.07 1.22
C PHE A 184 2.03 -14.25 2.60
N ILE A 185 2.11 -15.48 3.12
CA ILE A 185 2.70 -15.79 4.44
C ILE A 185 4.15 -15.27 4.53
N PHE A 186 4.89 -15.33 3.44
CA PHE A 186 6.28 -14.91 3.36
C PHE A 186 6.49 -13.41 3.14
N THR A 187 5.44 -12.64 2.83
CA THR A 187 5.59 -11.23 2.44
C THR A 187 4.58 -10.28 3.09
N PHE A 188 3.58 -10.78 3.84
CA PHE A 188 2.48 -9.95 4.32
C PHE A 188 2.91 -8.76 5.19
N ILE A 189 4.09 -8.81 5.82
CA ILE A 189 4.53 -7.77 6.76
C ILE A 189 4.69 -6.41 6.09
N VAL A 190 5.15 -6.37 4.83
CA VAL A 190 5.33 -5.11 4.09
C VAL A 190 3.98 -4.51 3.72
N PHE A 191 3.04 -5.34 3.28
CA PHE A 191 1.67 -4.91 2.99
C PHE A 191 0.94 -4.44 4.24
N LEU A 192 1.10 -5.14 5.36
CA LEU A 192 0.57 -4.70 6.65
C LEU A 192 1.20 -3.39 7.10
N GLY A 193 2.49 -3.16 6.79
CA GLY A 193 3.20 -1.92 7.09
C GLY A 193 2.60 -0.69 6.42
N GLU A 194 2.18 -0.82 5.16
CA GLU A 194 1.53 0.26 4.43
C GLU A 194 0.09 0.45 4.90
N GLU A 195 -0.71 -0.63 4.83
CA GLU A 195 -2.15 -0.56 5.07
C GLU A 195 -2.48 -0.13 6.50
N TYR A 196 -1.67 -0.50 7.48
CA TYR A 196 -1.87 -0.03 8.85
C TYR A 196 -1.64 1.49 8.96
N GLY A 197 -0.64 2.04 8.25
CA GLY A 197 -0.43 3.49 8.22
C GLY A 197 -1.52 4.22 7.43
N TRP A 198 -1.86 3.74 6.24
CA TRP A 198 -2.85 4.35 5.35
C TRP A 198 -4.28 4.20 5.86
N GLY A 199 -4.74 2.95 6.01
CA GLY A 199 -6.12 2.62 6.27
C GLY A 199 -6.50 2.61 7.74
N TYR A 200 -5.61 2.15 8.62
CA TYR A 200 -5.93 2.08 10.05
C TYR A 200 -5.67 3.41 10.78
N PHE A 201 -4.65 4.17 10.37
CA PHE A 201 -4.27 5.42 11.04
C PHE A 201 -4.66 6.68 10.25
N MET A 202 -4.10 6.89 9.06
CA MET A 202 -4.20 8.16 8.34
C MET A 202 -5.63 8.42 7.83
N PHE A 203 -6.26 7.45 7.19
CA PHE A 203 -7.60 7.62 6.62
C PHE A 203 -8.66 7.97 7.69
N PRO A 204 -8.77 7.27 8.84
CA PRO A 204 -9.72 7.64 9.89
C PRO A 204 -9.45 9.02 10.49
N LEU A 205 -8.19 9.44 10.61
CA LEU A 205 -7.83 10.78 11.09
C LEU A 205 -8.26 11.86 10.10
N LEU A 206 -7.94 11.68 8.80
CA LEU A 206 -8.35 12.59 7.75
C LEU A 206 -9.87 12.65 7.61
N GLU A 207 -10.56 11.51 7.73
CA GLU A 207 -12.02 11.44 7.65
C GLU A 207 -12.67 12.19 8.81
N LYS A 208 -12.14 12.04 10.03
CA LYS A 208 -12.66 12.72 11.20
C LYS A 208 -12.49 14.24 11.11
N GLU A 209 -11.35 14.70 10.60
CA GLU A 209 -11.02 16.12 10.48
C GLU A 209 -11.71 16.80 9.29
N TYR A 210 -11.69 16.17 8.12
CA TYR A 210 -12.07 16.81 6.85
C TYR A 210 -13.33 16.21 6.20
N GLY A 211 -13.85 15.11 6.72
CA GLY A 211 -14.93 14.34 6.11
C GLY A 211 -14.43 13.41 5.01
N VAL A 212 -15.24 12.39 4.69
CA VAL A 212 -14.86 11.24 3.84
C VAL A 212 -14.28 11.63 2.48
N TYR A 213 -14.91 12.57 1.75
CA TYR A 213 -14.48 12.90 0.39
C TYR A 213 -13.15 13.66 0.35
N LYS A 214 -12.95 14.59 1.29
CA LYS A 214 -11.67 15.29 1.42
C LYS A 214 -10.59 14.35 1.92
N ALA A 215 -10.93 13.43 2.83
CA ALA A 215 -10.00 12.42 3.32
C ALA A 215 -9.49 11.50 2.20
N ILE A 216 -10.38 11.03 1.32
CA ILE A 216 -9.99 10.24 0.14
C ILE A 216 -9.04 11.05 -0.76
N PHE A 217 -9.39 12.31 -1.04
CA PHE A 217 -8.55 13.16 -1.90
C PHE A 217 -7.18 13.42 -1.27
N PHE A 218 -7.11 13.74 0.02
CA PHE A 218 -5.85 13.95 0.73
C PHE A 218 -5.03 12.68 0.80
N LEU A 219 -5.62 11.54 1.16
CA LEU A 219 -4.91 10.27 1.21
C LEU A 219 -4.35 9.90 -0.17
N GLY A 220 -5.15 10.01 -1.23
CA GLY A 220 -4.69 9.70 -2.58
C GLY A 220 -3.59 10.64 -3.04
N THR A 221 -3.64 11.92 -2.67
CA THR A 221 -2.54 12.87 -2.93
C THR A 221 -1.28 12.50 -2.17
N ILE A 222 -1.40 12.10 -0.90
CA ILE A 222 -0.28 11.64 -0.08
C ILE A 222 0.36 10.39 -0.70
N GLU A 223 -0.45 9.41 -1.12
CA GLU A 223 0.03 8.19 -1.77
C GLU A 223 0.73 8.50 -3.11
N VAL A 224 0.21 9.44 -3.92
CA VAL A 224 0.89 9.88 -5.14
C VAL A 224 2.27 10.46 -4.85
N LEU A 225 2.40 11.29 -3.81
CA LEU A 225 3.68 11.86 -3.41
C LEU A 225 4.63 10.79 -2.87
N PHE A 226 4.12 9.84 -2.09
CA PHE A 226 4.87 8.71 -1.54
C PHE A 226 5.46 7.81 -2.64
N HIS A 227 4.77 7.63 -3.76
CA HIS A 227 5.25 6.84 -4.90
C HIS A 227 6.18 7.64 -5.85
N LEU A 228 6.23 8.96 -5.74
CA LEU A 228 7.00 9.82 -6.64
C LEU A 228 8.50 9.45 -6.73
N PRO A 229 9.20 9.15 -5.62
CA PRO A 229 10.60 8.72 -5.65
C PRO A 229 10.83 7.49 -6.53
N ILE A 230 10.04 6.44 -6.31
CA ILE A 230 10.23 5.16 -7.00
C ILE A 230 9.84 5.27 -8.47
N ASP A 231 8.76 6.00 -8.77
CA ASP A 231 8.29 6.25 -10.13
C ASP A 231 9.33 7.01 -10.95
N TYR A 232 10.00 8.01 -10.36
CA TYR A 232 11.11 8.72 -10.99
C TYR A 232 12.30 7.82 -11.26
N MET A 233 12.66 6.95 -10.30
CA MET A 233 13.80 6.05 -10.46
C MET A 233 13.56 5.00 -11.57
N ILE A 234 12.32 4.54 -11.74
CA ILE A 234 11.95 3.54 -12.76
C ILE A 234 11.78 4.19 -14.15
N THR A 235 11.07 5.32 -14.24
CA THR A 235 10.60 5.84 -15.54
C THR A 235 11.25 7.15 -15.97
N LYS A 236 12.01 7.82 -15.08
CA LYS A 236 12.41 9.24 -15.21
C LYS A 236 11.23 10.23 -15.22
N LEU A 237 10.04 9.74 -14.91
CA LEU A 237 8.82 10.49 -14.68
C LEU A 237 8.41 11.49 -15.81
N PRO A 238 8.16 11.03 -17.05
CA PRO A 238 7.51 11.86 -18.05
C PRO A 238 6.20 12.45 -17.51
N ILE A 239 5.89 13.71 -17.84
CA ILE A 239 4.71 14.40 -17.30
C ILE A 239 3.40 13.65 -17.60
N THR A 240 3.30 13.02 -18.77
CA THR A 240 2.14 12.22 -19.17
C THR A 240 1.97 10.97 -18.31
N PHE A 241 3.08 10.29 -17.99
CA PHE A 241 3.09 9.14 -17.10
C PHE A 241 2.71 9.56 -15.67
N PHE A 242 3.29 10.66 -15.17
CA PHE A 242 2.96 11.19 -13.84
C PHE A 242 1.48 11.50 -13.70
N ILE A 243 0.88 12.21 -14.66
CA ILE A 243 -0.55 12.56 -14.62
C ILE A 243 -1.40 11.28 -14.66
N GLY A 244 -1.15 10.39 -15.62
CA GLY A 244 -1.92 9.14 -15.76
C GLY A 244 -1.85 8.28 -14.49
N ARG A 245 -0.64 8.09 -13.96
CA ARG A 245 -0.41 7.30 -12.75
C ARG A 245 -1.01 7.96 -11.51
N SER A 246 -0.95 9.29 -11.39
CA SER A 246 -1.57 10.01 -10.27
C SER A 246 -3.08 9.82 -10.23
N VAL A 247 -3.74 9.98 -11.38
CA VAL A 247 -5.19 9.82 -11.52
C VAL A 247 -5.62 8.38 -11.17
N MET A 248 -4.80 7.41 -11.58
CA MET A 248 -5.02 6.01 -11.26
C MET A 248 -4.83 5.67 -9.79
N LEU A 249 -3.75 6.15 -9.17
CA LEU A 249 -3.50 5.96 -7.75
C LEU A 249 -4.66 6.52 -6.93
N ILE A 250 -5.08 7.77 -7.19
CA ILE A 250 -6.24 8.37 -6.51
C ILE A 250 -7.52 7.53 -6.72
N SER A 251 -7.72 6.98 -7.91
CA SER A 251 -8.87 6.12 -8.19
C SER A 251 -8.80 4.81 -7.40
N HIS A 252 -7.63 4.20 -7.29
CA HIS A 252 -7.39 3.02 -6.47
C HIS A 252 -7.57 3.34 -4.98
N THR A 253 -7.11 4.50 -4.50
CA THR A 253 -7.35 5.00 -3.13
C THR A 253 -8.84 5.09 -2.81
N ILE A 254 -9.69 5.52 -3.75
CA ILE A 254 -11.16 5.52 -3.56
C ILE A 254 -11.65 4.10 -3.22
N PHE A 255 -11.18 3.09 -3.95
CA PHE A 255 -11.53 1.70 -3.70
C PHE A 255 -10.99 1.18 -2.36
N MET A 256 -9.73 1.50 -2.03
CA MET A 256 -9.14 1.12 -0.73
C MET A 256 -9.87 1.79 0.44
N CYS A 257 -10.21 3.07 0.35
CA CYS A 257 -11.04 3.77 1.34
C CYS A 257 -12.43 3.14 1.47
N TRP A 258 -13.01 2.69 0.36
CA TRP A 258 -14.24 1.91 0.40
C TRP A 258 -14.08 0.60 1.18
N ILE A 259 -12.99 -0.14 0.95
CA ILE A 259 -12.66 -1.35 1.74
C ILE A 259 -12.52 -1.00 3.22
N TYR A 260 -11.72 0.01 3.58
CA TYR A 260 -11.51 0.42 4.98
C TYR A 260 -12.82 0.73 5.70
N LYS A 261 -13.78 1.41 5.05
CA LYS A 261 -15.10 1.65 5.63
C LYS A 261 -16.03 0.44 5.60
N ARG A 262 -15.87 -0.44 4.60
CA ARG A 262 -16.77 -1.58 4.38
C ARG A 262 -16.47 -2.73 5.34
N THR A 263 -15.22 -2.90 5.71
CA THR A 263 -14.73 -4.04 6.49
C THR A 263 -14.26 -3.60 7.87
N SER A 264 -14.50 -4.40 8.90
CA SER A 264 -14.11 -4.08 10.28
C SER A 264 -12.66 -4.44 10.63
N THR A 265 -11.82 -4.72 9.63
CA THR A 265 -10.46 -5.25 9.82
C THR A 265 -9.52 -4.71 8.74
N ILE A 266 -8.25 -4.51 9.09
CA ILE A 266 -7.24 -4.12 8.10
C ILE A 266 -6.77 -5.32 7.24
N TRP A 267 -6.95 -6.55 7.72
CA TRP A 267 -6.46 -7.76 7.05
C TRP A 267 -6.99 -7.93 5.62
N ILE A 268 -8.22 -7.48 5.34
CA ILE A 268 -8.77 -7.54 3.97
C ILE A 268 -8.03 -6.57 3.04
N ALA A 269 -7.70 -5.37 3.53
CA ALA A 269 -6.91 -4.43 2.75
C ALA A 269 -5.49 -4.94 2.50
N VAL A 270 -4.86 -5.57 3.50
CA VAL A 270 -3.55 -6.23 3.36
C VAL A 270 -3.56 -7.31 2.27
N VAL A 271 -4.61 -8.15 2.24
CA VAL A 271 -4.78 -9.16 1.18
C VAL A 271 -4.99 -8.50 -0.18
N ILE A 272 -5.78 -7.44 -0.27
CA ILE A 272 -6.03 -6.72 -1.53
C ILE A 272 -4.75 -6.06 -2.04
N HIS A 273 -3.97 -5.42 -1.18
CA HIS A 273 -2.68 -4.83 -1.57
C HIS A 273 -1.71 -5.92 -2.03
N PHE A 274 -1.61 -7.04 -1.30
CA PHE A 274 -0.83 -8.19 -1.77
C PHE A 274 -1.25 -8.65 -3.17
N LEU A 275 -2.55 -8.77 -3.42
CA LEU A 275 -3.07 -9.14 -4.74
C LEU A 275 -2.72 -8.10 -5.79
N ASN A 276 -2.85 -6.80 -5.48
CA ASN A 276 -2.47 -5.72 -6.40
C ASN A 276 -1.05 -5.86 -6.93
N ASN A 277 -0.10 -6.16 -6.04
CA ASN A 277 1.32 -6.18 -6.41
C ASN A 277 1.75 -7.49 -7.07
N ASN A 278 0.96 -8.56 -6.96
CA ASN A 278 1.34 -9.89 -7.45
C ASN A 278 0.48 -10.41 -8.63
N LEU A 279 -0.74 -9.89 -8.83
CA LEU A 279 -1.64 -10.40 -9.87
C LEU A 279 -1.12 -10.20 -11.29
N LEU A 280 -0.30 -9.17 -11.55
CA LEU A 280 0.32 -8.96 -12.86
C LEU A 280 1.15 -10.16 -13.34
N GLY A 281 1.81 -10.84 -12.41
CA GLY A 281 2.63 -12.02 -12.69
C GLY A 281 1.84 -13.15 -13.35
N LEU A 282 0.54 -13.27 -13.09
CA LEU A 282 -0.32 -14.30 -13.71
C LEU A 282 -0.39 -14.18 -15.23
N TRP A 283 -0.21 -12.97 -15.77
CA TRP A 283 -0.19 -12.71 -17.21
C TRP A 283 1.24 -12.59 -17.76
N LYS A 284 2.27 -12.84 -16.94
CA LYS A 284 3.68 -12.54 -17.23
C LYS A 284 3.89 -11.07 -17.63
N LEU A 285 3.01 -10.19 -17.13
CA LEU A 285 3.11 -8.76 -17.34
C LEU A 285 3.98 -8.16 -16.25
N THR A 286 4.64 -7.07 -16.59
CA THR A 286 5.44 -6.28 -15.66
C THR A 286 4.81 -4.91 -15.47
N GLU A 287 5.30 -4.12 -14.53
CA GLU A 287 4.88 -2.71 -14.38
C GLU A 287 5.06 -1.92 -15.68
N ASN A 288 6.09 -2.26 -16.48
CA ASN A 288 6.32 -1.65 -17.79
C ASN A 288 5.32 -2.11 -18.87
N SER A 289 4.55 -3.17 -18.62
CA SER A 289 3.50 -3.63 -19.52
C SER A 289 2.24 -2.78 -19.41
N PHE A 290 2.01 -2.13 -18.26
CA PHE A 290 0.96 -1.14 -18.06
C PHE A 290 1.55 0.24 -18.30
N THR A 291 1.76 0.57 -19.56
CA THR A 291 2.22 1.91 -19.92
C THR A 291 1.12 2.95 -19.77
N PHE A 292 -0.14 2.52 -19.57
CA PHE A 292 -1.32 3.36 -19.72
C PHE A 292 -1.22 4.12 -21.03
N SER A 293 -0.89 3.35 -22.07
CA SER A 293 -0.39 3.86 -23.36
C SER A 293 -1.39 4.80 -24.03
N THR A 294 -2.63 4.79 -23.56
CA THR A 294 -3.75 5.57 -24.06
C THR A 294 -4.45 6.33 -22.93
N PRO A 295 -4.86 7.60 -23.15
CA PRO A 295 -5.74 8.31 -22.22
C PRO A 295 -7.06 7.57 -21.95
N LEU A 296 -7.53 6.76 -22.91
CA LEU A 296 -8.75 5.96 -22.77
C LEU A 296 -8.63 4.91 -21.68
N ALA A 297 -7.49 4.21 -21.61
CA ALA A 297 -7.21 3.26 -20.54
C ALA A 297 -7.30 3.95 -19.18
N VAL A 298 -6.61 5.07 -18.97
CA VAL A 298 -6.66 5.85 -17.72
C VAL A 298 -8.10 6.18 -17.33
N ILE A 299 -8.93 6.65 -18.28
CA ILE A 299 -10.35 6.94 -18.03
C ILE A 299 -11.10 5.69 -17.57
N CYS A 300 -10.90 4.55 -18.22
CA CYS A 300 -11.54 3.31 -17.82
C CYS A 300 -11.15 2.87 -16.41
N TYR A 301 -9.87 3.02 -16.04
CA TYR A 301 -9.40 2.75 -14.67
C TYR A 301 -10.09 3.64 -13.64
N VAL A 302 -10.22 4.95 -13.94
CA VAL A 302 -10.96 5.91 -13.10
C VAL A 302 -12.40 5.49 -12.94
N VAL A 303 -13.04 5.02 -14.01
CA VAL A 303 -14.44 4.54 -13.92
C VAL A 303 -14.52 3.27 -13.07
N ILE A 304 -13.64 2.30 -13.27
CA ILE A 304 -13.66 1.01 -12.55
C ILE A 304 -13.46 1.22 -11.04
N PHE A 305 -12.38 1.88 -10.62
CA PHE A 305 -12.07 2.06 -9.20
C PHE A 305 -12.73 3.30 -8.60
N GLY A 306 -12.77 4.41 -9.34
CA GLY A 306 -13.34 5.67 -8.86
C GLY A 306 -14.86 5.65 -8.70
N SER A 307 -15.59 4.79 -9.41
CA SER A 307 -17.05 4.66 -9.24
C SER A 307 -17.48 4.30 -7.81
N PHE A 308 -16.59 3.67 -7.02
CA PHE A 308 -16.86 3.33 -5.63
C PHE A 308 -17.10 4.56 -4.74
N ILE A 309 -16.69 5.76 -5.17
CA ILE A 309 -16.98 7.04 -4.50
C ILE A 309 -18.48 7.28 -4.32
N PHE A 310 -19.30 6.74 -5.23
CA PHE A 310 -20.76 6.88 -5.22
C PHE A 310 -21.46 5.81 -4.37
N SER A 311 -20.71 4.87 -3.78
CA SER A 311 -21.26 3.79 -2.99
C SER A 311 -21.97 4.30 -1.72
N LYS A 312 -22.99 3.55 -1.27
CA LYS A 312 -23.67 3.83 0.01
C LYS A 312 -22.73 3.73 1.21
N THR A 313 -21.67 2.92 1.13
CA THR A 313 -20.67 2.77 2.19
C THR A 313 -19.94 4.07 2.47
N LEU A 314 -19.50 4.79 1.43
CA LEU A 314 -18.80 6.07 1.59
C LEU A 314 -19.79 7.23 1.83
N LYS A 315 -21.00 7.17 1.25
CA LYS A 315 -22.04 8.20 1.46
C LYS A 315 -22.61 8.21 2.87
N ASN A 316 -22.80 7.02 3.47
CA ASN A 316 -23.34 6.93 4.81
C ASN A 316 -22.21 7.15 5.81
N GLN A 317 -22.31 8.21 6.61
CA GLN A 317 -21.47 8.47 7.78
C GLN A 317 -21.73 7.45 8.90
N ARG A 318 -21.66 6.15 8.62
CA ARG A 318 -21.56 5.17 9.70
C ARG A 318 -20.24 5.46 10.42
N LYS A 319 -20.35 5.56 11.75
CA LYS A 319 -19.24 5.79 12.67
C LYS A 319 -18.04 4.89 12.28
N PRO A 320 -16.81 5.39 12.39
CA PRO A 320 -15.60 4.69 11.97
C PRO A 320 -15.54 3.25 12.50
N VAL A 321 -14.85 2.37 11.76
CA VAL A 321 -14.51 0.99 12.18
C VAL A 321 -13.70 0.97 13.48
N ALA A 322 -13.02 2.07 13.80
CA ALA A 322 -12.60 2.30 15.16
C ALA A 322 -13.89 2.45 16.01
N LYS A 323 -14.20 1.41 16.82
CA LYS A 323 -14.59 1.67 18.22
C LYS A 323 -13.80 2.91 18.61
N GLU A 324 -14.52 3.96 18.95
CA GLU A 324 -14.00 5.31 19.22
C GLU A 324 -12.51 5.26 19.59
N PHE A 325 -11.73 6.24 19.13
CA PHE A 325 -10.48 6.60 19.82
C PHE A 325 -10.73 7.00 21.31
N SER A 326 -11.77 6.47 21.97
CA SER A 326 -12.02 6.32 23.40
C SER A 326 -11.11 5.23 23.99
N VAL A 327 -9.81 5.35 23.75
CA VAL A 327 -8.88 5.22 24.86
C VAL A 327 -8.06 6.51 24.81
N LEU A 328 -8.70 7.56 25.32
CA LEU A 328 -7.98 8.61 26.04
C LEU A 328 -7.12 7.96 27.12
#